data_AF-A0A6C7EB33-F1
#
_entry.id   AF-A0A6C7EB33-F1
#
_cell.length_a   1.000
_cell.length_b   1.000
_cell.length_c   1.000
_cell.angle_alpha   90.00
_cell.angle_beta   90.00
_cell.angle_gamma   90.00
#
_symmetry.space_group_name_H-M   'P 1'
#
loop_
_entity.id
_entity.type
_entity.pdbx_description
1 polymer ?
#
loop_
_entity_poly.entity_id
_entity_poly.type
_entity_poly.pdbx_seq_one_letter_code
_entity_poly.pdbx_strand_id
1 'polypeptide(L)'
;MRGVTSDPDLQPRGDELLTTGEAAKLLNCTRQHVVNLCDRGDLPFTTIGTHRRISRENVEALKTRTDRLSRDERRSLWLAYVVAGTIAANPDRTIGDALGNLHKMRPNSRGQAKKWLDEWERILNGSVDQILAALTDRSLRGRELRQNSPFAGALTDDQRLTALEAWRSHDVGNPRGRR
;
A
#
# COMPACT_ATOMS: atom_id res chain seq x y z
N MET A 1 -31.13 -21.03 -42.48
CA MET A 1 -32.32 -20.19 -42.22
C MET A 1 -32.34 -19.82 -40.75
N ARG A 2 -32.10 -18.53 -40.45
CA ARG A 2 -32.45 -17.71 -39.24
C ARG A 2 -32.20 -18.34 -37.85
N GLY A 3 -31.37 -17.81 -36.97
CA GLY A 3 -30.93 -16.42 -36.77
C GLY A 3 -31.19 -16.05 -35.32
N VAL A 4 -30.23 -16.34 -34.43
CA VAL A 4 -30.22 -15.72 -33.10
C VAL A 4 -29.56 -14.37 -33.27
N THR A 5 -30.40 -13.34 -33.34
CA THR A 5 -30.01 -11.94 -33.26
C THR A 5 -29.24 -11.74 -31.95
N SER A 6 -27.91 -11.69 -32.03
CA SER A 6 -27.10 -11.06 -30.98
C SER A 6 -27.35 -9.57 -31.13
N ASP A 7 -28.18 -9.04 -30.25
CA ASP A 7 -28.54 -7.63 -30.19
C ASP A 7 -27.25 -6.79 -30.01
N PRO A 8 -26.90 -5.90 -30.96
CA PRO A 8 -25.69 -5.10 -30.86
C PRO A 8 -25.77 -3.99 -29.79
N ASP A 9 -26.91 -3.85 -29.08
CA ASP A 9 -27.14 -2.80 -28.09
C ASP A 9 -26.91 -3.21 -26.62
N LEU A 10 -26.36 -4.41 -26.36
CA LEU A 10 -25.85 -4.80 -25.03
C LEU A 10 -24.37 -4.38 -24.84
N GLN A 11 -24.04 -3.14 -25.21
CA GLN A 11 -22.80 -2.52 -24.73
C GLN A 11 -23.10 -1.73 -23.46
N PRO A 12 -22.72 -2.19 -22.25
CA PRO A 12 -22.72 -1.32 -21.09
C PRO A 12 -21.67 -0.22 -21.35
N ARG A 13 -22.15 0.97 -21.69
CA ARG A 13 -21.34 2.19 -21.73
C ARG A 13 -21.03 2.56 -20.27
N GLY A 14 -19.86 2.14 -19.78
CA GLY A 14 -19.36 2.51 -18.45
C GLY A 14 -18.23 1.65 -17.87
N ASP A 15 -18.02 0.42 -18.34
CA ASP A 15 -17.14 -0.54 -17.66
C ASP A 15 -15.82 -0.81 -18.41
N GLU A 16 -14.79 0.00 -18.14
CA GLU A 16 -13.43 -0.32 -18.57
C GLU A 16 -12.94 -1.56 -17.80
N LEU A 17 -12.82 -2.69 -18.49
CA LEU A 17 -12.28 -3.93 -17.92
C LEU A 17 -10.75 -3.89 -17.91
N LEU A 18 -10.19 -3.82 -16.72
CA LEU A 18 -8.76 -3.76 -16.48
C LEU A 18 -8.15 -5.16 -16.39
N THR A 19 -6.93 -5.28 -16.88
CA THR A 19 -6.07 -6.42 -16.56
C THR A 19 -5.67 -6.40 -15.09
N THR A 20 -5.27 -7.56 -14.56
CA THR A 20 -4.66 -7.63 -13.21
C THR A 20 -3.43 -6.73 -13.06
N GLY A 21 -2.73 -6.42 -14.15
CA GLY A 21 -1.60 -5.49 -14.14
C GLY A 21 -2.02 -4.03 -14.03
N GLU A 22 -3.06 -3.61 -14.74
CA GLU A 22 -3.59 -2.24 -14.65
C GLU A 22 -4.26 -1.99 -13.30
N ALA A 23 -5.06 -2.95 -12.82
CA ALA A 23 -5.62 -2.89 -11.47
C ALA A 23 -4.52 -2.77 -10.40
N ALA A 24 -3.41 -3.50 -10.56
CA ALA A 24 -2.28 -3.42 -9.65
C ALA A 24 -1.65 -2.02 -9.64
N LYS A 25 -1.49 -1.37 -10.80
CA LYS A 25 -1.01 0.01 -10.88
C LYS A 25 -1.94 0.98 -10.15
N LEU A 26 -3.26 0.86 -10.32
CA LEU A 26 -4.25 1.74 -9.67
C LEU A 26 -4.31 1.57 -8.14
N LEU A 27 -4.16 0.33 -7.67
CA LEU A 27 -4.08 0.00 -6.24
C LEU A 27 -2.67 0.20 -5.66
N ASN A 28 -1.73 0.67 -6.48
CA ASN A 28 -0.31 0.76 -6.21
C ASN A 28 0.28 -0.52 -5.60
N CYS A 29 -0.17 -1.70 -6.01
CA CYS A 29 0.28 -2.98 -5.45
C CYS A 29 0.86 -3.89 -6.54
N THR A 30 1.25 -5.11 -6.19
CA THR A 30 1.78 -6.06 -7.18
C THR A 30 0.67 -6.84 -7.87
N ARG A 31 0.88 -7.25 -9.13
CA ARG A 31 -0.09 -8.09 -9.87
C ARG A 31 -0.49 -9.36 -9.11
N GLN A 32 0.48 -10.03 -8.46
CA GLN A 32 0.20 -11.21 -7.65
C GLN A 32 -0.72 -10.91 -6.46
N HIS A 33 -0.60 -9.71 -5.87
CA HIS A 33 -1.49 -9.29 -4.79
C HIS A 33 -2.93 -9.12 -5.31
N VAL A 34 -3.11 -8.51 -6.49
CA VAL A 34 -4.42 -8.43 -7.15
C VAL A 34 -4.99 -9.81 -7.44
N VAL A 35 -4.16 -10.75 -7.95
CA VAL A 35 -4.57 -12.14 -8.15
C VAL A 35 -5.03 -12.77 -6.83
N ASN A 36 -4.28 -12.60 -5.75
CA ASN A 36 -4.65 -13.13 -4.43
C ASN A 36 -5.95 -12.49 -3.89
N LEU A 37 -6.22 -11.22 -4.19
CA LEU A 37 -7.49 -10.57 -3.83
C LEU A 37 -8.66 -11.17 -4.61
N CYS A 38 -8.47 -11.44 -5.90
CA CYS A 38 -9.44 -12.14 -6.73
C CYS A 38 -9.71 -13.56 -6.21
N ASP A 39 -8.66 -14.32 -5.92
CA ASP A 39 -8.78 -15.73 -5.48
C ASP A 39 -9.44 -15.85 -4.10
N ARG A 40 -9.29 -14.84 -3.24
CA ARG A 40 -9.96 -14.76 -1.93
C ARG A 40 -11.38 -14.23 -1.99
N GLY A 41 -11.82 -13.72 -3.15
CA GLY A 41 -13.15 -13.10 -3.32
C GLY A 41 -13.23 -11.64 -2.84
N ASP A 42 -12.12 -11.03 -2.45
CA ASP A 42 -12.06 -9.64 -1.99
C ASP A 42 -12.16 -8.62 -3.13
N LEU A 43 -11.81 -9.03 -4.35
CA LEU A 43 -11.89 -8.22 -5.56
C LEU A 43 -12.66 -8.97 -6.66
N PRO A 44 -13.90 -8.57 -6.95
CA PRO A 44 -14.69 -9.17 -8.01
C PRO A 44 -13.97 -9.11 -9.36
N PHE A 45 -14.02 -10.21 -10.11
CA PHE A 45 -13.43 -10.29 -11.44
C PHE A 45 -14.32 -11.16 -12.34
N THR A 46 -14.21 -10.92 -13.64
CA THR A 46 -14.70 -11.82 -14.68
C THR A 46 -13.53 -12.45 -15.42
N THR A 47 -13.78 -13.51 -16.17
CA THR A 47 -12.76 -14.16 -16.99
C THR A 47 -13.09 -13.98 -18.47
N ILE A 48 -12.16 -13.43 -19.24
CA ILE A 48 -12.23 -13.39 -20.70
C ILE A 48 -11.14 -14.32 -21.24
N GLY A 49 -11.56 -15.44 -21.83
CA GLY A 49 -10.66 -16.56 -22.17
C GLY A 49 -10.06 -17.19 -20.92
N THR A 50 -8.74 -17.08 -20.75
CA THR A 50 -8.00 -17.55 -19.56
C THR A 50 -7.60 -16.42 -18.62
N HIS A 51 -7.89 -15.16 -18.97
CA HIS A 51 -7.40 -14.00 -18.25
C HIS A 51 -8.49 -13.36 -17.38
N ARG A 52 -8.15 -13.10 -16.11
CA ARG A 52 -8.97 -12.28 -15.21
C ARG A 52 -9.06 -10.84 -15.74
N ARG A 53 -10.25 -10.27 -15.63
CA ARG A 53 -10.61 -8.89 -15.97
C ARG A 53 -11.40 -8.30 -14.82
N ILE A 54 -11.04 -7.11 -14.39
CA ILE A 54 -11.58 -6.46 -13.20
C ILE A 54 -12.18 -5.14 -13.68
N SER A 55 -13.45 -4.87 -13.35
CA SER A 55 -14.00 -3.56 -13.72
C SER A 55 -13.28 -2.44 -12.96
N ARG A 56 -13.05 -1.32 -13.64
CA ARG A 56 -12.48 -0.11 -13.02
C ARG A 56 -13.25 0.29 -11.76
N GLU A 57 -14.57 0.21 -11.78
CA GLU A 57 -15.43 0.50 -10.62
C GLU A 57 -15.06 -0.37 -9.40
N ASN A 58 -14.89 -1.68 -9.59
CA ASN A 58 -14.51 -2.57 -8.49
C ASN A 58 -13.12 -2.25 -7.93
N VAL A 59 -12.17 -1.85 -8.80
CA VAL A 59 -10.84 -1.40 -8.36
C VAL A 59 -10.93 -0.12 -7.54
N GLU A 60 -11.73 0.86 -7.98
CA GLU A 60 -11.91 2.15 -7.30
C GLU A 60 -12.68 2.02 -6.00
N ALA A 61 -13.70 1.16 -5.95
CA ALA A 61 -14.44 0.83 -4.74
C ALA A 61 -13.52 0.17 -3.71
N LEU A 62 -12.67 -0.77 -4.13
CA LEU A 62 -11.67 -1.37 -3.26
C LEU A 62 -10.67 -0.33 -2.77
N LYS A 63 -10.12 0.52 -3.67
CA LYS A 63 -9.22 1.61 -3.30
C LYS A 63 -9.82 2.51 -2.23
N THR A 64 -11.07 2.93 -2.41
CA THR A 64 -11.80 3.79 -1.46
C THR A 64 -12.02 3.09 -0.11
N ARG A 65 -12.37 1.80 -0.14
CA ARG A 65 -12.52 0.99 1.09
C ARG A 65 -11.19 0.86 1.82
N THR A 66 -10.10 0.66 1.08
CA THR A 66 -8.75 0.57 1.63
C THR A 66 -8.14 1.92 1.97
N ASP A 67 -8.67 3.05 1.52
CA ASP A 67 -8.25 4.35 2.05
C ASP A 67 -8.71 4.57 3.50
N ARG A 68 -9.72 3.80 3.95
CA ARG A 68 -10.09 3.70 5.37
C ARG A 68 -9.08 2.81 6.10
N LEU A 69 -8.10 3.46 6.70
CA LEU A 69 -7.10 2.82 7.56
C LEU A 69 -7.73 2.41 8.89
N SER A 70 -7.41 1.19 9.35
CA SER A 70 -7.71 0.77 10.73
C SER A 70 -7.05 1.72 11.73
N ARG A 71 -7.45 1.65 13.00
CA ARG A 71 -6.80 2.48 14.04
C ARG A 71 -5.30 2.23 14.13
N ASP A 72 -4.86 0.97 14.04
CA ASP A 72 -3.45 0.62 14.09
C ASP A 72 -2.70 1.06 12.82
N GLU A 73 -3.35 1.00 11.66
CA GLU A 73 -2.76 1.50 10.41
C GLU A 73 -2.64 3.02 10.40
N ARG A 74 -3.62 3.74 10.97
CA ARG A 74 -3.53 5.20 11.19
C ARG A 74 -2.39 5.55 12.13
N ARG A 75 -2.22 4.77 13.22
CA ARG A 75 -1.10 4.91 14.16
C ARG A 75 0.24 4.70 13.46
N SER A 76 0.35 3.64 12.66
CA SER A 76 1.55 3.32 11.89
C SER A 76 1.87 4.43 10.88
N LEU A 77 0.86 4.93 10.15
CA LEU A 77 1.01 6.05 9.22
C LEU A 77 1.41 7.35 9.94
N TRP A 78 0.86 7.61 11.12
CA TRP A 78 1.28 8.76 11.92
C TRP A 78 2.76 8.70 12.29
N LEU A 79 3.23 7.56 12.79
CA LEU A 79 4.66 7.37 13.07
C LEU A 79 5.51 7.52 11.82
N ALA A 80 5.02 7.05 10.66
CA ALA A 80 5.69 7.28 9.39
C ALA A 80 5.82 8.76 9.03
N TYR A 81 4.81 9.61 9.28
CA TYR A 81 4.96 11.05 9.07
C TYR A 81 6.05 11.67 9.96
N VAL A 82 6.18 11.22 11.21
CA VAL A 82 7.23 11.71 12.11
C VAL A 82 8.62 11.24 11.64
N VAL A 83 8.75 9.96 11.26
CA VAL A 83 9.98 9.43 10.66
C VAL A 83 10.34 10.17 9.37
N ALA A 84 9.36 10.49 8.52
CA ALA A 84 9.56 11.30 7.33
C ALA A 84 10.14 12.69 7.66
N GLY A 85 9.66 13.32 8.74
CA GLY A 85 10.26 14.56 9.26
C GLY A 85 11.71 14.39 9.70
N THR A 86 12.04 13.29 10.38
CA THR A 86 13.43 12.98 10.76
C THR A 86 14.33 12.77 9.54
N ILE A 87 13.85 12.03 8.52
CA ILE A 87 14.56 11.83 7.25
C ILE A 87 14.80 13.17 6.57
N ALA A 88 13.78 14.03 6.49
CA ALA A 88 13.91 15.34 5.85
C ALA A 88 14.92 16.25 6.57
N ALA A 89 15.05 16.14 7.89
CA ALA A 89 16.03 16.90 8.67
C ALA A 89 17.46 16.36 8.53
N ASN A 90 17.63 15.05 8.41
CA ASN A 90 18.94 14.39 8.38
C ASN A 90 18.94 13.19 7.42
N PRO A 91 18.89 13.41 6.09
CA PRO A 91 18.68 12.35 5.12
C PRO A 91 19.81 11.33 5.11
N ASP A 92 21.07 11.76 4.97
CA ASP A 92 22.22 10.86 4.81
C ASP A 92 22.36 9.89 5.99
N ARG A 93 22.28 10.43 7.22
CA ARG A 93 22.38 9.62 8.43
C ARG A 93 21.22 8.63 8.53
N THR A 94 19.99 9.10 8.36
CA THR A 94 18.80 8.26 8.56
C THR A 94 18.70 7.17 7.48
N ILE A 95 19.11 7.47 6.25
CA ILE A 95 19.17 6.50 5.15
C ILE A 95 20.28 5.48 5.39
N GLY A 96 21.47 5.92 5.81
CA GLY A 96 22.58 5.03 6.17
C GLY A 96 22.20 4.03 7.27
N ASP A 97 21.56 4.50 8.33
CA ASP A 97 21.06 3.66 9.42
C ASP A 97 20.00 2.66 8.92
N ALA A 98 19.07 3.10 8.07
CA ALA A 98 18.04 2.24 7.47
C ALA A 98 18.63 1.14 6.57
N LEU A 99 19.64 1.46 5.74
CA LEU A 99 20.37 0.46 4.94
C LEU A 99 21.08 -0.56 5.84
N GLY A 100 21.72 -0.10 6.92
CA GLY A 100 22.32 -0.98 7.93
C GLY A 100 21.30 -1.91 8.59
N ASN A 101 20.08 -1.43 8.85
CA ASN A 101 18.99 -2.24 9.37
C ASN A 101 18.47 -3.27 8.36
N LEU A 102 18.34 -2.91 7.07
CA LEU A 102 17.98 -3.86 6.02
C LEU A 102 18.94 -5.05 5.99
N HIS A 103 20.25 -4.78 6.03
CA HIS A 103 21.26 -5.85 6.05
C HIS A 103 21.08 -6.81 7.24
N LYS A 104 20.67 -6.31 8.41
CA LYS A 104 20.39 -7.13 9.60
C LYS A 104 19.10 -7.95 9.46
N MET A 105 18.09 -7.41 8.77
CA MET A 105 16.78 -8.07 8.60
C MET A 105 16.80 -9.18 7.53
N ARG A 106 17.64 -9.03 6.49
CA ARG A 106 17.67 -9.93 5.32
C ARG A 106 17.90 -11.42 5.66
N PRO A 107 18.86 -11.81 6.53
CA PRO A 107 19.14 -13.22 6.81
C PRO A 107 17.95 -14.01 7.37
N ASN A 108 17.10 -13.34 8.15
CA ASN A 108 15.96 -13.97 8.84
C ASN A 108 14.66 -13.90 8.03
N SER A 109 14.68 -13.28 6.86
CA SER A 109 13.47 -13.01 6.07
C SER A 109 13.23 -14.07 5.00
N ARG A 110 11.99 -14.56 4.91
CA ARG A 110 11.57 -15.56 3.90
C ARG A 110 10.25 -15.15 3.24
N GLY A 111 9.99 -15.68 2.05
CA GLY A 111 8.74 -15.47 1.33
C GLY A 111 8.46 -13.99 1.05
N GLN A 112 7.24 -13.53 1.37
CA GLN A 112 6.80 -12.16 1.09
C GLN A 112 7.62 -11.08 1.81
N ALA A 113 8.15 -11.36 3.01
CA ALA A 113 8.97 -10.39 3.73
C ALA A 113 10.22 -10.00 2.93
N LYS A 114 10.90 -10.97 2.32
CA LYS A 114 12.09 -10.73 1.49
C LYS A 114 11.79 -9.76 0.34
N LYS A 115 10.65 -9.93 -0.33
CA LYS A 115 10.22 -9.07 -1.43
C LYS A 115 10.07 -7.61 -1.00
N TRP A 116 9.50 -7.37 0.19
CA TRP A 116 9.36 -6.00 0.70
C TRP A 116 10.68 -5.39 1.12
N LEU A 117 11.63 -6.19 1.62
CA LEU A 117 12.99 -5.71 1.90
C LEU A 117 13.76 -5.37 0.62
N ASP A 118 13.64 -6.18 -0.43
CA ASP A 118 14.21 -5.87 -1.75
C ASP A 118 13.60 -4.59 -2.34
N GLU A 119 12.30 -4.38 -2.13
CA GLU A 119 11.65 -3.15 -2.55
C GLU A 119 12.11 -1.93 -1.73
N TRP A 120 12.30 -2.06 -0.42
CA TRP A 120 12.88 -1.02 0.42
C TRP A 120 14.31 -0.66 0.00
N GLU A 121 15.14 -1.66 -0.27
CA GLU A 121 16.51 -1.43 -0.76
C GLU A 121 16.52 -0.62 -2.05
N ARG A 122 15.63 -0.94 -3.01
CA ARG A 122 15.48 -0.17 -4.24
C ARG A 122 15.04 1.28 -3.97
N ILE A 123 14.14 1.50 -3.01
CA ILE A 123 13.64 2.84 -2.65
C ILE A 123 14.72 3.67 -1.95
N LEU A 124 15.48 3.06 -1.02
CA LEU A 124 16.55 3.73 -0.28
C LEU A 124 17.74 4.13 -1.16
N ASN A 125 17.99 3.38 -2.23
CA ASN A 125 18.98 3.74 -3.27
C ASN A 125 18.44 4.79 -4.28
N GLY A 126 17.21 5.28 -4.07
CA GLY A 126 16.57 6.30 -4.88
C GLY A 126 16.69 7.71 -4.28
N SER A 127 15.77 8.60 -4.64
CA SER A 127 15.72 9.95 -4.08
C SER A 127 15.02 10.00 -2.73
N VAL A 128 15.34 11.02 -1.91
CA VAL A 128 14.63 11.28 -0.65
C VAL A 128 13.12 11.38 -0.89
N ASP A 129 12.67 12.05 -1.96
CA ASP A 129 11.25 12.15 -2.32
C ASP A 129 10.58 10.78 -2.50
N GLN A 130 11.27 9.81 -3.12
CA GLN A 130 10.75 8.46 -3.28
C GLN A 130 10.60 7.74 -1.94
N ILE A 131 11.53 7.97 -1.01
CA ILE A 131 11.48 7.42 0.35
C ILE A 131 10.28 8.02 1.11
N LEU A 132 10.13 9.35 1.09
CA LEU A 132 9.03 10.04 1.75
C LEU A 132 7.67 9.63 1.18
N ALA A 133 7.57 9.54 -0.14
CA ALA A 133 6.35 9.07 -0.82
C ALA A 133 6.02 7.62 -0.42
N ALA A 134 7.02 6.72 -0.37
CA ALA A 134 6.81 5.33 0.02
C ALA A 134 6.35 5.18 1.48
N LEU A 135 6.94 5.95 2.39
CA LEU A 135 6.64 5.89 3.82
C LEU A 135 5.21 6.37 4.13
N THR A 136 4.76 7.38 3.40
CA THR A 136 3.48 8.08 3.60
C THR A 136 2.33 7.58 2.70
N ASP A 137 2.60 6.59 1.85
CA ASP A 137 1.61 6.00 0.95
C ASP A 137 0.47 5.31 1.72
N ARG A 138 -0.78 5.71 1.43
CA ARG A 138 -1.98 5.19 2.11
C ARG A 138 -2.50 3.89 1.50
N SER A 139 -2.00 3.51 0.33
CA SER A 139 -2.37 2.29 -0.39
C SER A 139 -1.97 1.01 0.36
N LEU A 140 -2.40 -0.14 -0.18
CA LEU A 140 -1.99 -1.46 0.29
C LEU A 140 -0.47 -1.62 0.33
N ARG A 141 0.22 -1.15 -0.70
CA ARG A 141 1.69 -1.21 -0.74
C ARG A 141 2.31 -0.36 0.35
N GLY A 142 1.82 0.85 0.58
CA GLY A 142 2.32 1.70 1.67
C GLY A 142 2.12 1.06 3.05
N ARG A 143 1.00 0.36 3.27
CA ARG A 143 0.76 -0.41 4.50
C ARG A 143 1.80 -1.52 4.68
N GLU A 144 2.02 -2.32 3.65
CA GLU A 144 2.99 -3.42 3.64
C GLU A 144 4.43 -2.92 3.84
N LEU A 145 4.79 -1.80 3.19
CA LEU A 145 6.09 -1.16 3.35
C LEU A 145 6.29 -0.69 4.79
N ARG A 146 5.30 -0.06 5.42
CA ARG A 146 5.40 0.35 6.84
C ARG A 146 5.50 -0.83 7.80
N GLN A 147 4.84 -1.94 7.52
CA GLN A 147 4.97 -3.16 8.33
C GLN A 147 6.38 -3.76 8.26
N ASN A 148 7.06 -3.60 7.12
CA ASN A 148 8.41 -4.11 6.87
C ASN A 148 9.46 -2.98 6.86
N SER A 149 9.23 -1.92 7.65
CA SER A 149 10.04 -0.70 7.58
C SER A 149 11.46 -0.89 8.14
N PRO A 150 12.51 -0.44 7.43
CA PRO A 150 13.89 -0.48 7.92
C PRO A 150 14.25 0.68 8.86
N PHE A 151 13.32 1.59 9.13
CA PHE A 151 13.56 2.78 9.96
C PHE A 151 13.40 2.52 11.46
N ALA A 152 13.62 1.27 11.90
CA ALA A 152 13.71 0.95 13.32
C ALA A 152 14.85 1.76 13.95
N GLY A 153 14.57 2.48 15.04
CA GLY A 153 15.54 3.36 15.68
C GLY A 153 15.73 4.74 15.02
N ALA A 154 14.99 5.06 13.94
CA ALA A 154 15.00 6.41 13.36
C ALA A 154 14.40 7.47 14.31
N LEU A 155 13.59 7.04 15.28
CA LEU A 155 13.13 7.86 16.40
C LEU A 155 13.71 7.30 17.68
N THR A 156 14.14 8.17 18.59
CA THR A 156 14.41 7.78 19.98
C THR A 156 13.11 7.33 20.67
N ASP A 157 13.22 6.62 21.78
CA ASP A 157 12.05 6.18 22.55
C ASP A 157 11.21 7.38 23.01
N ASP A 158 11.84 8.47 23.45
CA ASP A 158 11.16 9.70 23.86
C ASP A 158 10.43 10.38 22.69
N GLN A 159 11.06 10.46 21.51
CA GLN A 159 10.44 10.99 20.30
C GLN A 159 9.25 10.13 19.87
N ARG A 160 9.40 8.81 19.94
CA ARG A 160 8.33 7.85 19.61
C ARG A 160 7.17 7.97 20.60
N LEU A 161 7.45 8.09 21.89
CA LEU A 161 6.43 8.25 22.93
C LEU A 161 5.66 9.57 22.71
N THR A 162 6.38 10.68 22.54
CA THR A 162 5.81 12.00 22.24
C THR A 162 4.92 11.96 21.00
N ALA A 163 5.39 11.33 19.91
CA ALA A 163 4.61 11.17 18.69
C ALA A 163 3.32 10.38 18.92
N LEU A 164 3.37 9.32 19.73
CA LEU A 164 2.21 8.48 20.03
C LEU A 164 1.19 9.18 20.93
N GLU A 165 1.64 10.00 21.88
CA GLU A 165 0.77 10.83 22.71
C GLU A 165 0.07 11.88 21.87
N ALA A 166 0.81 12.59 21.02
CA ALA A 166 0.24 13.54 20.07
C ALA A 166 -0.81 12.89 19.16
N TRP A 167 -0.52 11.67 18.65
CA TRP A 167 -1.48 10.90 17.87
C TRP A 167 -2.75 10.59 18.66
N ARG A 168 -2.64 10.08 19.90
CA ARG A 168 -3.81 9.76 20.73
C ARG A 168 -4.71 10.99 20.93
N SER A 169 -4.13 12.15 21.19
CA SER A 169 -4.87 13.40 21.38
C SER A 169 -5.63 13.84 20.13
N HIS A 170 -5.10 13.56 18.94
CA HIS A 170 -5.72 13.93 17.65
C HIS A 170 -6.61 12.83 17.06
N ASP A 171 -6.39 11.56 17.41
CA ASP A 171 -7.19 10.41 16.96
C ASP A 171 -8.58 10.39 17.60
N VAL A 172 -8.69 10.87 18.84
CA VAL A 172 -9.95 11.00 19.60
C VAL A 172 -10.87 12.08 19.02
N GLY A 173 -10.36 12.94 18.13
CA GLY A 173 -11.09 14.05 17.52
C GLY A 173 -11.81 13.77 16.19
N ASN A 174 -11.81 12.53 15.66
CA ASN A 174 -12.52 12.22 14.42
C ASN A 174 -13.87 11.51 14.69
N PRO A 175 -15.02 12.22 14.66
CA PRO A 175 -16.34 11.65 14.96
C PRO A 175 -16.82 10.58 13.96
N ARG A 176 -16.08 10.30 12.88
CA ARG A 176 -16.45 9.34 11.83
C ARG A 176 -15.98 7.90 12.08
N GLY A 177 -15.34 7.61 13.21
CA GLY A 177 -14.85 6.28 13.58
C GLY A 177 -15.79 5.44 14.46
N ARG A 178 -16.95 5.96 14.85
CA ARG A 178 -18.00 5.19 15.55
C ARG A 178 -19.06 4.74 14.56
N ARG A 179 -18.84 3.63 13.87
CA ARG A 179 -19.91 2.74 13.37
C ARG A 179 -19.35 1.32 13.28
#